data_AF-A0A9P6V281-F1
#
_entry.id   AF-A0A9P6V281-F1
#
_cell.length_a   1.000
_cell.length_b   1.000
_cell.length_c   1.000
_cell.angle_alpha   90.00
_cell.angle_beta   90.00
_cell.angle_gamma   90.00
#
_symmetry.space_group_name_H-M   'P 1'
#
loop_
_entity.id
_entity.type
_entity.pdbx_description
1 polymer ?
#
loop_
_entity_poly.entity_id
_entity_poly.type
_entity_poly.pdbx_seq_one_letter_code
_entity_poly.pdbx_strand_id
1 'polypeptide(L)' 'VSDEDFAKAATRWPQDTPQTKEAYWYREVFEQWYPQDACTESVVRWIPRGDWGCPADPSGRAQKPKELRINK' A
#
# COMPACT_ATOMS: atom_id res chain seq x y z
N VAL A 1 4.17 10.68 -9.39
CA VAL A 1 2.70 10.67 -9.51
C VAL A 1 2.19 12.08 -9.31
N SER A 2 1.56 12.68 -10.32
CA SER A 2 0.94 14.01 -10.20
C SER A 2 -0.32 13.93 -9.31
N ASP A 3 -0.80 15.06 -8.80
CA ASP A 3 -2.06 15.09 -8.05
C ASP A 3 -3.26 14.70 -8.93
N GLU A 4 -3.23 15.09 -10.20
CA GLU A 4 -4.26 14.76 -11.18
C GLU A 4 -4.32 13.25 -11.49
N ASP A 5 -3.18 12.60 -11.64
CA ASP A 5 -3.10 11.15 -11.85
C ASP A 5 -3.55 10.40 -10.60
N PHE A 6 -3.10 10.85 -9.43
CA PHE A 6 -3.46 10.23 -8.17
C PHE A 6 -4.96 10.35 -7.87
N ALA A 7 -5.59 11.49 -8.21
CA ALA A 7 -7.04 11.68 -8.09
C ALA A 7 -7.85 10.69 -8.95
N LYS A 8 -7.25 10.14 -10.02
CA LYS A 8 -7.89 9.16 -10.93
C LYS A 8 -7.54 7.70 -10.55
N ALA A 9 -6.80 7.46 -9.47
CA ALA A 9 -6.32 6.13 -9.10
C ALA A 9 -7.45 5.11 -8.93
N ALA A 10 -8.58 5.50 -8.31
CA ALA A 10 -9.73 4.62 -8.12
C ALA A 10 -10.43 4.23 -9.44
N THR A 11 -10.38 5.10 -10.44
CA THR A 11 -10.90 4.82 -11.78
C THR A 11 -9.97 3.89 -12.53
N ARG A 12 -8.65 4.10 -12.43
CA ARG A 12 -7.63 3.28 -13.09
C ARG A 12 -7.54 1.87 -12.49
N TRP A 13 -7.58 1.79 -11.16
CA TRP A 13 -7.50 0.53 -10.41
C TRP A 13 -8.66 0.44 -9.40
N PRO A 14 -9.82 -0.07 -9.83
CA PRO A 14 -10.97 -0.26 -8.95
C PRO A 14 -10.72 -1.32 -7.85
N GLN A 15 -9.84 -2.28 -8.13
CA GLN A 15 -9.38 -3.30 -7.18
C GLN A 15 -7.99 -2.92 -6.66
N ASP A 16 -7.80 -3.04 -5.35
CA ASP A 16 -6.55 -2.66 -4.65
C ASP A 16 -6.03 -1.27 -5.04
N THR A 17 -6.94 -0.29 -5.04
CA THR A 17 -6.61 1.10 -5.34
C THR A 17 -5.46 1.61 -4.45
N PRO A 18 -4.38 2.15 -5.04
CA PRO A 18 -3.28 2.72 -4.27
C PRO A 18 -3.74 3.90 -3.39
N GLN A 19 -3.43 3.83 -2.09
CA GLN A 19 -3.85 4.84 -1.11
C GLN A 19 -2.82 5.97 -0.90
N THR A 20 -1.64 5.82 -1.50
CA THR A 20 -0.58 6.83 -1.46
C THR A 20 0.06 6.97 -2.84
N LYS A 21 0.69 8.12 -3.11
CA LYS A 21 1.45 8.34 -4.36
C LYS A 21 2.62 7.36 -4.51
N GLU A 22 3.19 6.90 -3.40
CA GLU A 22 4.26 5.91 -3.41
C GLU A 22 3.73 4.53 -3.84
N ALA A 23 2.60 4.09 -3.27
CA ALA A 23 1.95 2.85 -3.68
C ALA A 23 1.51 2.90 -5.15
N TYR A 24 1.03 4.06 -5.62
CA TYR A 24 0.69 4.28 -7.03
C TYR A 24 1.91 4.06 -7.92
N TRP A 25 3.06 4.65 -7.56
CA TRP A 25 4.29 4.49 -8.33
C TRP A 25 4.76 3.03 -8.37
N TYR A 26 4.71 2.31 -7.25
CA TYR A 26 5.01 0.88 -7.23
C TYR A 26 4.08 0.08 -8.14
N ARG A 27 2.78 0.39 -8.15
CA ARG A 27 1.81 -0.29 -9.00
C ARG A 27 2.08 -0.02 -10.49
N GLU A 28 2.45 1.20 -10.87
CA GLU A 28 2.86 1.50 -12.25
C GLU A 28 4.10 0.73 -12.67
N VAL A 29 5.14 0.71 -11.82
CA VAL A 29 6.35 -0.05 -12.11
C VAL A 29 6.01 -1.53 -12.23
N PHE A 30 5.22 -2.08 -11.32
CA PHE A 30 4.80 -3.48 -11.38
C PHE A 30 4.11 -3.83 -12.72
N GLU A 31 3.14 -3.02 -13.17
CA GLU A 31 2.44 -3.26 -14.44
C GLU A 31 3.33 -3.12 -15.67
N GLN A 32 4.38 -2.28 -15.61
CA GLN A 32 5.38 -2.18 -16.69
C GLN A 32 6.21 -3.46 -16.85
N TRP A 33 6.56 -4.11 -15.73
CA TRP A 33 7.39 -5.33 -15.74
C TRP A 33 6.55 -6.61 -15.82
N TYR A 34 5.32 -6.59 -15.31
CA TYR A 34 4.42 -7.73 -15.18
C TYR A 34 3.03 -7.39 -15.73
N PRO A 35 2.89 -7.17 -17.04
CA PRO A 35 1.65 -6.69 -17.64
C PRO A 35 0.54 -7.74 -17.71
N GLN A 36 0.82 -9.01 -17.38
CA GLN A 36 -0.18 -10.08 -17.44
C GLN A 36 -1.13 -10.02 -16.23
N ASP A 37 -2.43 -10.18 -16.48
CA ASP A 37 -3.46 -10.16 -15.43
C ASP A 37 -3.17 -11.18 -14.32
N ALA A 38 -2.68 -12.38 -14.68
CA ALA A 38 -2.28 -13.41 -13.73
C ALA A 38 -1.23 -12.95 -12.70
N CYS A 39 -0.32 -12.04 -13.08
CA CYS A 39 0.65 -11.47 -12.15
C CYS A 39 -0.04 -10.58 -11.11
N THR A 40 -0.99 -9.75 -11.56
CA THR A 40 -1.80 -8.91 -10.67
C THR A 40 -2.67 -9.75 -9.74
N GLU A 41 -3.28 -10.82 -10.24
CA GLU A 41 -4.09 -11.74 -9.43
C GLU A 41 -3.28 -12.51 -8.38
N SER A 42 -2.00 -12.77 -8.66
CA SER A 42 -1.11 -13.51 -7.75
C SER A 42 -0.61 -12.69 -6.56
N VAL A 43 -0.73 -11.36 -6.61
CA VAL A 43 -0.26 -10.45 -5.55
C VAL A 43 -1.42 -9.98 -4.70
N VAL A 44 -1.32 -10.21 -3.39
CA VAL A 44 -2.32 -9.73 -2.42
C VAL A 44 -1.76 -8.58 -1.62
N ARG A 45 -2.58 -7.55 -1.40
CA ARG A 45 -2.21 -6.46 -0.50
C ARG A 45 -2.05 -7.00 0.91
N TRP A 46 -0.84 -6.93 1.45
CA TRP A 46 -0.61 -7.26 2.85
C TRP A 46 -1.21 -6.17 3.74
N ILE A 47 -2.17 -6.54 4.60
CA ILE A 47 -2.83 -5.62 5.52
C ILE A 47 -2.39 -5.98 6.95
N PRO A 48 -1.67 -5.09 7.65
CA PRO A 48 -1.30 -5.35 9.04
C PRO A 48 -2.55 -5.46 9.91
N ARG A 49 -2.46 -6.22 11.01
CA ARG A 49 -3.61 -6.32 11.89
C ARG A 49 -3.87 -4.99 12.61
N GLY A 50 -5.09 -4.48 12.48
CA GLY A 50 -5.49 -3.20 13.05
C GLY A 50 -5.44 -3.14 14.58
N ASP A 51 -5.50 -4.28 15.27
CA ASP A 51 -5.37 -4.40 16.72
C ASP A 51 -3.95 -4.05 17.23
N TRP A 52 -2.96 -3.92 16.35
CA TRP A 52 -1.57 -3.60 16.72
C TRP A 52 -1.27 -2.10 16.71
N GLY A 53 -2.24 -1.26 16.30
CA GLY A 53 -2.03 0.19 16.18
C GLY A 53 -1.08 0.58 15.03
N CYS A 54 -0.87 -0.33 14.08
CA CYS A 54 -0.05 -0.08 12.90
C CYS A 54 -0.84 0.72 11.83
N PRO A 55 -0.20 1.65 11.11
CA PRO A 55 -0.79 2.32 9.97
C PRO A 55 -1.09 1.32 8.85
N ALA A 56 -2.05 1.67 8.00
CA ALA A 56 -2.46 0.87 6.84
C ALA A 56 -1.39 0.79 5.72
N ASP A 57 -0.19 1.33 5.96
CA ASP A 57 0.92 1.30 5.00
C ASP A 57 1.47 -0.14 4.88
N PRO A 58 1.31 -0.78 3.71
CA PRO A 58 1.72 -2.16 3.50
C PRO A 58 3.23 -2.29 3.24
N SER A 59 4.00 -1.20 3.21
CA SER A 59 5.40 -1.23 2.78
C SER A 59 6.36 -1.92 3.74
N GLY A 60 5.88 -2.49 4.85
CA GLY A 60 6.70 -3.16 5.86
C GLY A 60 7.74 -2.26 6.55
N ARG A 61 7.59 -0.93 6.45
CA ARG A 61 8.51 0.03 7.06
C ARG A 61 8.43 -0.05 8.58
N ALA A 62 9.59 0.15 9.22
CA ALA A 62 9.74 0.10 10.67
C ALA A 62 8.71 1.01 11.36
N GLN A 63 7.93 0.41 12.26
CA GLN A 63 6.95 1.13 13.08
C GLN A 63 7.60 1.61 14.37
N LYS A 64 7.06 2.70 14.95
CA LYS A 64 7.54 3.19 16.25
C LYS A 64 7.41 2.07 17.30
N PRO A 65 8.46 1.78 18.08
CA PRO A 65 8.34 0.85 19.18
C PRO A 65 7.26 1.33 20.14
N LYS A 66 6.41 0.41 20.61
CA LYS A 66 5.40 0.72 21.62
C LYS A 66 6.12 1.15 22.90
N GLU A 67 5.87 2.38 23.36
CA GLU A 67 6.34 2.81 24.67
C GLU A 67 5.65 1.96 25.74
N LEU A 68 6.41 1.03 26.34
CA LEU A 68 5.99 0.35 27.55
C LEU A 68 5.95 1.40 28.66
N ARG A 69 4.75 1.88 29.00
CA ARG A 69 4.53 2.62 30.24
C ARG A 69 4.83 1.70 31.42
N ILE A 70 6.08 1.70 31.87
CA ILE A 70 6.45 1.13 33.17
C ILE A 70 5.99 2.16 34.20
N ASN A 71 4.81 1.93 34.79
CA ASN A 71 4.39 2.70 35.95
C ASN A 71 5.37 2.39 37.08
N LYS A 72 6.06 3.42 37.55
CA LYS A 72 6.97 3.37 38.70
C LYS A 72 6.22 3.81 39.95
#